data_AF-A0A1D2Q934-F1
#
_entry.id   AF-A0A1D2Q934-F1
#
_cell.length_a   1.000
_cell.length_b   1.000
_cell.length_c   1.000
_cell.angle_alpha   90.00
_cell.angle_beta   90.00
_cell.angle_gamma   90.00
#
_symmetry.space_group_name_H-M   'P 1'
#
loop_
_entity.id
_entity.type
_entity.pdbx_description
1 polymer ?
#
loop_
_entity_poly.entity_id
_entity_poly.type
_entity_poly.pdbx_seq_one_letter_code
_entity_poly.pdbx_strand_id
1 'polypeptide(L)'
;MGAMSGTEMRDGTIDRSPARVSQLLSVIAASVAVGASALLGGVGALGGILGLLFVTVGVVRGSRRSVTIGSFVLLLGILAGSLVAAPPELLIPGAIATVLAWDFGEQAINVGEQLGREADTQTLEVMHAASSAVIGITAGVVGYGMYLAGSGGRPVTALVFLLIAVLALTSALRA
;
A
#
# COMPACT_ATOMS: atom_id res chain seq x y z
N MET A 1 -3.06 -23.57 -57.02
CA MET A 1 -4.05 -23.66 -55.90
C MET A 1 -3.22 -23.70 -54.62
N GLY A 2 -3.00 -22.54 -54.01
CA GLY A 2 -1.99 -22.35 -52.96
C GLY A 2 -2.39 -22.98 -51.63
N ALA A 3 -1.42 -23.63 -51.00
CA ALA A 3 -1.51 -24.12 -49.64
C ALA A 3 -1.69 -22.95 -48.67
N MET A 4 -2.89 -22.82 -48.09
CA MET A 4 -3.07 -22.03 -46.88
C MET A 4 -2.43 -22.78 -45.73
N SER A 5 -1.29 -22.29 -45.26
CA SER A 5 -0.57 -22.77 -44.09
C SER A 5 -1.42 -22.60 -42.84
N GLY A 6 -2.07 -23.69 -42.41
CA GLY A 6 -2.80 -23.79 -41.14
C GLY A 6 -1.92 -23.71 -39.88
N THR A 7 -0.64 -23.34 -40.01
CA THR A 7 0.32 -23.22 -38.91
C THR A 7 0.61 -21.76 -38.51
N GLU A 8 0.07 -20.76 -39.21
CA GLU A 8 0.03 -19.36 -38.70
C GLU A 8 -1.14 -19.12 -37.74
N MET A 9 -1.81 -20.19 -37.30
CA MET A 9 -2.84 -20.15 -36.29
C MET A 9 -2.20 -20.00 -34.90
N ARG A 10 -1.90 -18.75 -34.51
CA ARG A 10 -1.87 -18.29 -33.12
C ARG A 10 -0.79 -18.88 -32.20
N ASP A 11 0.48 -18.65 -32.50
CA ASP A 11 1.41 -18.31 -31.41
C ASP A 11 1.35 -16.79 -31.20
N GLY A 12 0.16 -16.30 -30.85
CA GLY A 12 -0.01 -14.94 -30.36
C GLY A 12 0.62 -14.87 -28.99
N THR A 13 1.93 -14.61 -28.93
CA THR A 13 2.65 -14.40 -27.67
C THR A 13 2.03 -13.22 -26.96
N ILE A 14 1.11 -13.49 -26.04
CA ILE A 14 0.44 -12.47 -25.23
C ILE A 14 1.53 -11.79 -24.39
N ASP A 15 1.70 -10.47 -24.55
CA ASP A 15 2.61 -9.69 -23.72
C ASP A 15 2.16 -9.75 -22.26
N ARG A 16 2.87 -10.55 -21.46
CA ARG A 16 2.58 -10.74 -20.02
C ARG A 16 3.19 -9.66 -19.13
N SER A 17 3.64 -8.55 -19.72
CA SER A 17 4.13 -7.43 -18.95
C SER A 17 3.00 -6.75 -18.16
N PRO A 18 3.30 -6.08 -17.04
CA PRO A 18 2.26 -5.47 -16.19
C PRO A 18 1.39 -4.43 -16.92
N ALA A 19 0.12 -4.35 -16.52
CA ALA A 19 -0.89 -3.47 -17.08
C ALA A 19 -0.58 -2.00 -16.83
N ARG A 20 -0.73 -1.15 -17.86
CA ARG A 20 -0.21 0.22 -17.87
C ARG A 20 -0.93 1.15 -16.89
N VAL A 21 -2.26 1.05 -16.79
CA VAL A 21 -3.06 1.96 -15.96
C VAL A 21 -2.79 1.69 -14.49
N SER A 22 -2.91 0.43 -14.04
CA SER A 22 -2.61 0.03 -12.67
C SER A 22 -1.14 0.28 -12.32
N GLN A 23 -0.21 0.10 -13.27
CA GLN A 23 1.20 0.44 -13.07
C GLN A 23 1.40 1.92 -12.78
N LEU A 24 0.79 2.79 -13.58
CA LEU A 24 0.87 4.24 -13.40
C LEU A 24 0.25 4.65 -12.05
N LEU A 25 -0.93 4.11 -11.73
CA LEU A 25 -1.62 4.38 -10.47
C LEU A 25 -0.80 3.93 -9.26
N SER A 26 -0.13 2.77 -9.34
CA SER A 26 0.77 2.29 -8.28
C SER A 26 1.91 3.25 -8.02
N VAL A 27 2.58 3.74 -9.08
CA VAL A 27 3.69 4.70 -8.95
C VAL A 27 3.21 6.06 -8.43
N ILE A 28 2.04 6.54 -8.87
CA ILE A 28 1.43 7.77 -8.36
C ILE A 28 1.13 7.63 -6.85
N ALA A 29 0.46 6.55 -6.45
CA ALA A 29 0.15 6.29 -5.04
C ALA A 29 1.43 6.18 -4.19
N ALA A 30 2.45 5.48 -4.68
CA ALA A 30 3.75 5.40 -4.00
C ALA A 30 4.40 6.79 -3.85
N SER A 31 4.31 7.65 -4.87
CA SER A 31 4.84 9.02 -4.83
C SER A 31 4.12 9.89 -3.79
N VAL A 32 2.80 9.74 -3.70
CA VAL A 32 2.00 10.41 -2.65
C VAL A 32 2.44 9.92 -1.26
N ALA A 33 2.67 8.61 -1.09
CA ALA A 33 3.19 8.06 0.15
C ALA A 33 4.58 8.63 0.50
N VAL A 34 5.50 8.79 -0.46
CA VAL A 34 6.80 9.45 -0.23
C VAL A 34 6.62 10.89 0.23
N GLY A 35 5.72 11.64 -0.41
CA GLY A 35 5.40 13.02 -0.01
C GLY A 35 4.95 13.08 1.44
N ALA A 36 4.03 12.21 1.85
CA ALA A 36 3.58 12.11 3.24
C ALA A 36 4.72 11.72 4.19
N SER A 37 5.53 10.71 3.85
CA SER A 37 6.66 10.26 4.68
C SER A 37 7.73 11.33 4.85
N ALA A 38 8.00 12.14 3.82
CA ALA A 38 9.00 13.19 3.87
C ALA A 38 8.64 14.30 4.86
N LEU A 39 7.34 14.55 5.07
CA LEU A 39 6.86 15.50 6.08
C LEU A 39 7.09 15.01 7.52
N LEU A 40 7.38 13.72 7.71
CA LEU A 40 7.69 13.11 9.00
C LEU A 40 9.19 13.14 9.34
N GLY A 41 10.00 13.82 8.52
CA GLY A 41 11.43 14.01 8.74
C GLY A 41 12.32 13.08 7.90
N GLY A 42 13.63 13.16 8.14
CA GLY A 42 14.65 12.53 7.29
C GLY A 42 14.53 10.99 7.22
N VAL A 43 14.20 10.34 8.33
CA VAL A 43 14.00 8.87 8.37
C VAL A 43 12.80 8.47 7.50
N GLY A 44 11.70 9.22 7.59
CA GLY A 44 10.52 9.01 6.75
C GLY A 44 10.82 9.25 5.27
N ALA A 45 11.55 10.33 4.93
CA ALA A 45 11.98 10.60 3.56
C ALA A 45 12.83 9.47 2.97
N LEU A 46 13.81 8.96 3.72
CA LEU A 46 14.68 7.86 3.28
C LEU A 46 13.88 6.57 3.04
N GLY A 47 13.02 6.18 4.00
CA GLY A 47 12.15 5.02 3.85
C GLY A 47 11.18 5.18 2.68
N GLY A 48 10.63 6.38 2.49
CA GLY A 48 9.79 6.76 1.35
C GLY A 48 10.50 6.53 0.01
N ILE A 49 11.68 7.13 -0.18
CA ILE A 49 12.43 7.04 -1.43
C ILE A 49 12.83 5.59 -1.74
N LEU A 50 13.35 4.85 -0.75
CA LEU A 50 13.70 3.43 -0.94
C LEU A 50 12.47 2.61 -1.32
N GLY A 51 11.36 2.77 -0.61
CA GLY A 51 10.14 2.03 -0.87
C GLY A 51 9.60 2.31 -2.27
N LEU A 52 9.58 3.57 -2.72
CA LEU A 52 9.19 3.97 -4.08
C LEU A 52 10.08 3.32 -5.14
N LEU A 53 11.39 3.25 -4.92
CA LEU A 53 12.32 2.61 -5.84
C LEU A 53 11.96 1.12 -6.00
N PHE A 54 11.74 0.40 -4.89
CA PHE A 54 11.38 -1.02 -4.93
C PHE A 54 10.01 -1.27 -5.56
N VAL A 55 9.00 -0.43 -5.28
CA VAL A 55 7.68 -0.51 -5.93
C VAL A 55 7.83 -0.29 -7.43
N THR A 56 8.50 0.79 -7.84
CA THR A 56 8.69 1.12 -9.27
C THR A 56 9.41 0.01 -10.02
N VAL A 57 10.52 -0.51 -9.46
CA VAL A 57 11.25 -1.65 -10.03
C VAL A 57 10.37 -2.89 -10.07
N GLY A 58 9.59 -3.15 -9.01
CA GLY A 58 8.70 -4.29 -8.92
C GLY A 58 7.63 -4.28 -10.01
N VAL A 59 6.93 -3.16 -10.19
CA VAL A 59 5.88 -3.05 -11.19
C VAL A 59 6.45 -2.99 -12.61
N VAL A 60 7.63 -2.40 -12.84
CA VAL A 60 8.28 -2.42 -14.17
C VAL A 60 8.71 -3.84 -14.56
N ARG A 61 9.20 -4.63 -13.60
CA ARG A 61 9.71 -5.99 -13.84
C ARG A 61 8.67 -7.09 -13.67
N GLY A 62 7.44 -6.79 -13.25
CA GLY A 62 6.44 -7.80 -12.94
C GLY A 62 6.72 -8.61 -11.66
N SER A 63 7.50 -8.07 -10.72
CA SER A 63 7.92 -8.76 -9.49
C SER A 63 7.03 -8.40 -8.30
N ARG A 64 6.06 -9.29 -7.99
CA ARG A 64 5.16 -9.17 -6.81
C ARG A 64 5.94 -9.03 -5.50
N ARG A 65 7.03 -9.79 -5.36
CA ARG A 65 7.91 -9.73 -4.20
C ARG A 65 8.53 -8.34 -4.03
N SER A 66 8.96 -7.71 -5.12
CA SER A 66 9.54 -6.37 -5.07
C SER A 66 8.50 -5.29 -4.73
N VAL A 67 7.28 -5.40 -5.28
CA VAL A 67 6.16 -4.50 -4.94
C VAL A 67 5.81 -4.60 -3.45
N THR A 68 5.70 -5.83 -2.93
CA THR A 68 5.39 -6.09 -1.52
C THR A 68 6.50 -5.57 -0.60
N ILE A 69 7.77 -5.87 -0.90
CA ILE A 69 8.90 -5.34 -0.12
C ILE A 69 8.94 -3.82 -0.16
N GLY A 70 8.78 -3.21 -1.33
CA GLY A 70 8.80 -1.76 -1.48
C GLY A 70 7.68 -1.08 -0.70
N SER A 71 6.46 -1.62 -0.78
CA SER A 71 5.31 -1.09 -0.04
C SER A 71 5.47 -1.27 1.47
N PHE A 72 6.08 -2.38 1.91
CA PHE A 72 6.42 -2.59 3.31
C PHE A 72 7.47 -1.59 3.80
N VAL A 73 8.51 -1.32 2.98
CA VAL A 73 9.53 -0.30 3.29
C VAL A 73 8.92 1.11 3.33
N LEU A 74 7.98 1.45 2.42
CA LEU A 74 7.21 2.69 2.47
C LEU A 74 6.48 2.82 3.80
N LEU A 75 5.74 1.78 4.19
CA LEU A 75 4.99 1.76 5.45
C LEU A 75 5.92 1.91 6.66
N LEU A 76 7.05 1.21 6.68
CA LEU A 76 8.06 1.35 7.73
C LEU A 76 8.64 2.76 7.77
N GLY A 77 8.85 3.41 6.63
CA GLY A 77 9.28 4.82 6.57
C GLY A 77 8.29 5.76 7.25
N ILE A 78 6.99 5.60 6.94
CA ILE A 78 5.91 6.37 7.59
C ILE A 78 5.92 6.14 9.09
N LEU A 79 5.91 4.87 9.51
CA LEU A 79 5.87 4.52 10.92
C LEU A 79 7.12 5.01 11.65
N ALA A 80 8.30 4.83 11.07
CA ALA A 80 9.58 5.26 11.62
C ALA A 80 9.67 6.79 11.77
N GLY A 81 9.21 7.54 10.77
CA GLY A 81 9.12 9.00 10.85
C GLY A 81 8.13 9.49 11.91
N SER A 82 7.09 8.70 12.19
CA SER A 82 6.03 9.07 13.14
C SER A 82 6.41 8.94 14.63
N LEU A 83 7.54 8.29 14.96
CA LEU A 83 7.94 8.04 16.35
C LEU A 83 8.15 9.32 17.18
N VAL A 84 8.37 10.47 16.54
CA VAL A 84 8.62 11.75 17.22
C VAL A 84 7.32 12.57 17.41
N ALA A 85 6.18 11.89 17.57
CA ALA A 85 4.85 12.47 17.72
C ALA A 85 4.38 13.25 16.47
N ALA A 86 4.20 12.53 15.37
CA ALA A 86 3.56 13.10 14.19
C ALA A 86 2.03 13.21 14.36
N PRO A 87 1.40 14.30 13.90
CA PRO A 87 -0.05 14.42 13.83
C PRO A 87 -0.65 13.25 13.02
N PRO A 88 -1.68 12.54 13.54
CA PRO A 88 -2.31 11.42 12.83
C PRO A 88 -2.88 11.82 11.47
N GLU A 89 -3.20 13.10 11.28
CA GLU A 89 -3.65 13.70 10.02
C GLU A 89 -2.64 13.49 8.88
N LEU A 90 -1.34 13.37 9.18
CA LEU A 90 -0.29 13.10 8.20
C LEU A 90 -0.06 11.61 7.96
N LEU A 91 -0.32 10.76 8.97
CA LEU A 91 -0.05 9.32 8.90
C LEU A 91 -1.09 8.57 8.07
N ILE A 92 -2.37 8.91 8.25
CA ILE A 92 -3.48 8.23 7.58
C ILE A 92 -3.38 8.32 6.05
N PRO A 93 -3.23 9.51 5.42
CA PRO A 93 -3.14 9.59 3.96
C PRO A 93 -1.90 8.87 3.42
N GLY A 94 -0.77 8.92 4.12
CA GLY A 94 0.43 8.18 3.74
C GLY A 94 0.23 6.66 3.78
N ALA A 95 -0.42 6.16 4.82
CA ALA A 95 -0.73 4.74 4.96
C ALA A 95 -1.72 4.27 3.87
N ILE A 96 -2.77 5.03 3.59
CA ILE A 96 -3.71 4.74 2.51
C ILE A 96 -2.97 4.70 1.17
N ALA A 97 -2.18 5.74 0.87
CA ALA A 97 -1.42 5.81 -0.38
C ALA A 97 -0.44 4.63 -0.53
N THR A 98 0.16 4.16 0.57
CA THR A 98 1.02 2.97 0.58
C THR A 98 0.26 1.69 0.25
N VAL A 99 -0.92 1.49 0.85
CA VAL A 99 -1.77 0.33 0.57
C VAL A 99 -2.26 0.35 -0.88
N LEU A 100 -2.66 1.51 -1.39
CA LEU A 100 -3.05 1.65 -2.80
C LEU A 100 -1.89 1.40 -3.76
N ALA A 101 -0.68 1.85 -3.42
CA ALA A 101 0.51 1.56 -4.21
C ALA A 101 0.75 0.05 -4.34
N TRP A 102 0.60 -0.68 -3.24
CA TRP A 102 0.72 -2.13 -3.21
C TRP A 102 -0.39 -2.81 -4.02
N ASP A 103 -1.65 -2.46 -3.75
CA ASP A 103 -2.84 -3.03 -4.39
C ASP A 103 -2.79 -2.85 -5.93
N PHE A 104 -2.54 -1.63 -6.37
CA PHE A 104 -2.44 -1.33 -7.81
C PHE A 104 -1.22 -2.00 -8.45
N GLY A 105 -0.13 -2.19 -7.70
CA GLY A 105 1.05 -2.90 -8.19
C GLY A 105 0.77 -4.39 -8.38
N GLU A 106 0.12 -5.04 -7.41
CA GLU A 106 -0.33 -6.43 -7.53
C GLU A 106 -1.34 -6.60 -8.67
N GLN A 107 -2.30 -5.67 -8.78
CA GLN A 107 -3.30 -5.69 -9.84
C GLN A 107 -2.68 -5.49 -11.24
N ALA A 108 -1.69 -4.61 -11.39
CA ALA A 108 -0.97 -4.43 -12.64
C ALA A 108 -0.31 -5.72 -13.12
N ILE A 109 0.34 -6.44 -12.20
CA ILE A 109 1.00 -7.72 -12.49
C ILE A 109 -0.04 -8.78 -12.82
N ASN A 110 -1.11 -8.87 -12.03
CA ASN A 110 -2.17 -9.86 -12.21
C ASN A 110 -2.90 -9.71 -13.55
N VAL A 111 -3.29 -8.49 -13.92
CA VAL A 111 -3.93 -8.20 -15.21
C VAL A 111 -2.97 -8.48 -16.36
N GLY A 112 -1.70 -8.07 -16.23
CA GLY A 112 -0.67 -8.36 -17.22
C GLY A 112 -0.48 -9.86 -17.46
N GLU A 113 -0.42 -10.66 -16.38
CA GLU A 113 -0.25 -12.12 -16.46
C GLU A 113 -1.48 -12.84 -17.05
N GLN A 114 -2.70 -12.41 -16.69
CA GLN A 114 -3.94 -13.11 -17.04
C GLN A 114 -4.55 -12.68 -18.37
N LEU A 115 -4.54 -11.37 -18.66
CA LEU A 115 -5.23 -10.78 -19.80
C LEU A 115 -4.25 -10.24 -20.84
N GLY A 116 -3.01 -9.98 -20.44
CA GLY A 116 -1.99 -9.38 -21.29
C GLY A 116 -2.05 -7.86 -21.29
N ARG A 117 -0.89 -7.22 -21.49
CA ARG A 117 -0.74 -5.76 -21.47
C ARG A 117 -1.59 -5.02 -22.52
N GLU A 118 -1.86 -5.66 -23.65
CA GLU A 118 -2.58 -5.07 -24.78
C GLU A 118 -4.10 -5.26 -24.70
N ALA A 119 -4.59 -6.03 -23.72
CA ALA A 119 -6.04 -6.18 -23.52
C ALA A 119 -6.67 -4.87 -23.04
N ASP A 120 -7.81 -4.52 -23.64
CA ASP A 120 -8.58 -3.34 -23.23
C ASP A 120 -9.26 -3.59 -21.87
N THR A 121 -8.53 -3.24 -20.81
CA THR A 121 -8.92 -3.45 -19.41
C THR A 121 -9.03 -2.14 -18.64
N GLN A 122 -8.89 -0.99 -19.31
CA GLN A 122 -8.78 0.32 -18.67
C GLN A 122 -9.98 0.64 -17.78
N THR A 123 -11.20 0.42 -18.26
CA THR A 123 -12.42 0.70 -17.49
C THR A 123 -12.50 -0.16 -16.22
N LEU A 124 -12.11 -1.43 -16.33
CA LEU A 124 -12.10 -2.36 -15.20
C LEU A 124 -11.01 -1.98 -14.18
N GLU A 125 -9.81 -1.65 -14.66
CA GLU A 125 -8.71 -1.19 -13.82
C GLU A 125 -9.07 0.09 -13.05
N VAL A 126 -9.71 1.07 -13.71
CA VAL A 126 -10.15 2.32 -13.07
C VAL A 126 -11.25 2.06 -12.04
N MET A 127 -12.23 1.19 -12.34
CA MET A 127 -13.29 0.85 -11.39
C MET A 127 -12.75 0.13 -10.16
N HIS A 128 -11.80 -0.79 -10.34
CA HIS A 128 -11.12 -1.44 -9.23
C HIS A 128 -10.35 -0.41 -8.40
N ALA A 129 -9.57 0.46 -9.04
CA ALA A 129 -8.80 1.48 -8.36
C ALA A 129 -9.67 2.46 -7.56
N ALA A 130 -10.80 2.90 -8.14
CA ALA A 130 -11.77 3.74 -7.45
C ALA A 130 -12.38 3.03 -6.23
N SER A 131 -12.73 1.75 -6.38
CA SER A 131 -13.28 0.94 -5.29
C SER A 131 -12.27 0.76 -4.16
N SER A 132 -11.03 0.40 -4.46
CA SER A 132 -9.94 0.28 -3.49
C SER A 132 -9.66 1.61 -2.79
N ALA A 133 -9.67 2.73 -3.52
CA ALA A 133 -9.50 4.06 -2.94
C ALA A 133 -10.64 4.42 -1.97
N VAL A 134 -11.90 4.16 -2.34
CA VAL A 134 -13.05 4.36 -1.45
C VAL A 134 -12.93 3.51 -0.19
N ILE A 135 -12.54 2.24 -0.31
CA ILE A 135 -12.33 1.34 0.84
C ILE A 135 -11.20 1.88 1.74
N GLY A 136 -10.06 2.26 1.17
CA GLY A 136 -8.93 2.80 1.91
C GLY A 136 -9.27 4.11 2.65
N ILE A 137 -9.96 5.03 1.99
CA ILE A 137 -10.44 6.29 2.59
C ILE A 137 -11.45 5.99 3.71
N THR A 138 -12.42 5.11 3.47
CA THR A 138 -13.41 4.73 4.48
C THR A 138 -12.75 4.12 5.70
N ALA A 139 -11.79 3.21 5.51
CA ALA A 139 -11.01 2.62 6.59
C ALA A 139 -10.23 3.69 7.38
N GLY A 140 -9.62 4.67 6.69
CA GLY A 140 -8.93 5.80 7.31
C GLY A 140 -9.88 6.68 8.12
N VAL A 141 -11.05 7.02 7.59
CA VAL A 141 -12.09 7.82 8.27
C VAL A 141 -12.61 7.10 9.51
N VAL A 142 -12.92 5.80 9.40
CA VAL A 142 -13.37 4.98 10.53
C VAL A 142 -12.26 4.90 11.58
N GLY A 143 -11.02 4.62 11.18
CA GLY A 143 -9.88 4.56 12.09
C GLY A 143 -9.63 5.89 12.80
N TYR A 144 -9.73 7.01 12.10
CA TYR A 144 -9.63 8.35 12.68
C TYR A 144 -10.79 8.64 13.64
N GLY A 145 -12.02 8.28 13.27
CA GLY A 145 -13.19 8.40 14.13
C GLY A 145 -13.04 7.59 15.42
N MET A 146 -12.50 6.37 15.34
CA MET A 146 -12.16 5.55 16.52
C MET A 146 -11.06 6.19 17.36
N TYR A 147 -10.04 6.80 16.74
CA TYR A 147 -9.02 7.56 17.45
C TYR A 147 -9.63 8.77 18.21
N LEU A 148 -10.52 9.52 17.58
CA LEU A 148 -11.22 10.64 18.21
C LEU A 148 -12.15 10.17 19.34
N ALA A 149 -12.93 9.11 19.11
CA ALA A 149 -13.92 8.60 20.07
C ALA A 149 -13.28 7.85 21.25
N GLY A 150 -12.20 7.11 21.00
CA GLY A 150 -11.52 6.31 22.01
C GLY A 150 -10.52 7.09 22.86
N SER A 151 -10.03 8.23 22.36
CA SER A 151 -8.93 8.92 23.04
C SER A 151 -9.35 9.65 24.29
N GLY A 152 -10.35 10.54 24.31
CA GLY A 152 -10.48 11.51 25.42
C GLY A 152 -9.11 12.15 25.82
N GLY A 153 -8.13 12.18 24.89
CA GLY A 153 -6.73 12.53 25.12
C GLY A 153 -5.80 11.54 25.83
N ARG A 154 -6.21 10.30 26.18
CA ARG A 154 -5.37 9.37 26.98
C ARG A 154 -4.60 8.35 26.14
N PRO A 155 -3.27 8.23 26.32
CA PRO A 155 -2.45 7.31 25.55
C PRO A 155 -2.77 5.83 25.86
N VAL A 156 -2.79 4.97 24.83
CA VAL A 156 -2.97 3.52 24.98
C VAL A 156 -1.91 2.89 25.88
N THR A 157 -0.69 3.44 25.88
CA THR A 157 0.37 3.04 26.81
C THR A 157 -0.03 3.26 28.27
N ALA A 158 -0.80 4.31 28.58
CA ALA A 158 -1.32 4.53 29.92
C ALA A 158 -2.31 3.42 30.33
N LEU A 159 -3.15 2.93 29.41
CA LEU A 159 -4.03 1.79 29.67
C LEU A 159 -3.24 0.50 29.91
N VAL A 160 -2.20 0.24 29.13
CA VAL A 160 -1.32 -0.93 29.31
C VAL A 160 -0.60 -0.87 30.67
N PHE A 161 -0.02 0.28 31.04
CA PHE A 161 0.61 0.45 32.34
C PHE A 161 -0.41 0.34 33.49
N LEU A 162 -1.63 0.84 33.31
CA LEU A 162 -2.68 0.73 34.30
C LEU A 162 -3.13 -0.73 34.48
N LEU A 163 -3.20 -1.50 33.40
CA LEU A 163 -3.46 -2.94 33.45
C LEU A 163 -2.33 -3.67 34.19
N ILE A 164 -1.06 -3.39 33.86
CA ILE A 164 0.10 -3.96 34.57
C ILE A 164 0.05 -3.62 36.06
N ALA A 165 -0.26 -2.36 36.41
CA ALA A 165 -0.37 -1.93 37.79
C ALA A 165 -1.49 -2.67 38.55
N VAL A 166 -2.65 -2.88 37.91
CA VAL A 166 -3.76 -3.66 38.49
C VAL A 166 -3.35 -5.13 38.69
N LEU A 167 -2.66 -5.75 37.73
CA LEU A 167 -2.13 -7.11 37.88
C LEU A 167 -1.13 -7.20 39.04
N ALA A 168 -0.20 -6.26 39.15
CA ALA A 168 0.76 -6.21 40.25
C ALA A 168 0.05 -6.04 41.60
N LEU A 169 -0.90 -5.11 41.70
CA LEU A 169 -1.66 -4.86 42.91
C LEU A 169 -2.49 -6.08 43.34
N THR A 170 -3.20 -6.70 42.39
CA THR A 170 -4.01 -7.90 42.66
C THR A 170 -3.14 -9.10 43.02
N SER A 171 -1.94 -9.24 42.44
CA SER A 171 -0.98 -10.28 42.85
C SER A 171 -0.45 -10.05 44.27
N ALA A 172 -0.14 -8.80 44.63
CA ALA A 172 0.36 -8.46 45.97
C ALA A 172 -0.69 -8.66 47.06
N LEU A 173 -1.97 -8.40 46.74
CA LEU A 173 -3.09 -8.65 47.65
C LEU A 173 -3.44 -10.14 47.78
N ARG A 174 -2.99 -10.98 46.83
CA ARG A 174 -3.19 -12.44 46.84
C ARG A 174 -2.01 -13.20 47.47
N ALA A 175 -0.88 -12.54 47.70
CA ALA A 175 0.30 -13.10 48.36
C ALA A 175 0.18 -12.96 49.88
#